data_AF-A0A521X4I9-F1
#
_entry.id   AF-A0A521X4I9-F1
#
_cell.length_a   1.000
_cell.length_b   1.000
_cell.length_c   1.000
_cell.angle_alpha   90.00
_cell.angle_beta   90.00
_cell.angle_gamma   90.00
#
_symmetry.space_group_name_H-M   'P 1'
#
loop_
_entity.id
_entity.type
_entity.pdbx_description
1 polymer ?
#
loop_
_entity_poly.entity_id
_entity_poly.type
_entity_poly.pdbx_seq_one_letter_code
_entity_poly.pdbx_strand_id
1 'polypeptide(L)'
;MRISLSIFILLLLCSFNAAGKKLYKFQDEQGIWHYTDKPTASEQKQTELKVEVRQLKVAPKQMVWLLQSGEERHPQYYIRNDYAGPVEVEIDFTEQDNVQATPDLPRLFVIEPGASDTLFKIDGIDEHKSWRLGLKYRYIIGRPLTHYSSTSSYLPPMAPNASFQISQAFGGSFSHTDEQNKYAVDIVMPIGTPVHAARSGIVLEAEDDFYKGGTNKAYSSEANNIRILHDDGSMAIYAHLELEKAQVYPGLAVTAGQLIGYSGNTGFTSGPHLHFAVQINRGMRLVSVPFTFINQAGQAEEPTANAWLKGVAPSQVGSAVE
;
A
#
# COMPACT_ATOMS: atom_id res chain seq x y z
N MET A 1 -54.93 -10.27 -37.51
CA MET A 1 -54.57 -10.79 -36.18
C MET A 1 -53.04 -10.72 -36.06
N ARG A 2 -52.51 -9.68 -35.39
CA ARG A 2 -51.07 -9.45 -35.26
C ARG A 2 -50.59 -10.08 -33.95
N ILE A 3 -49.64 -11.01 -34.02
CA ILE A 3 -49.00 -11.62 -32.85
C ILE A 3 -47.69 -10.85 -32.59
N SER A 4 -47.61 -10.22 -31.42
CA SER A 4 -46.43 -9.51 -30.93
C SER A 4 -45.50 -10.52 -30.27
N LEU A 5 -44.24 -10.58 -30.69
CA LEU A 5 -43.21 -11.44 -30.09
C LEU A 5 -42.19 -10.54 -29.37
N SER A 6 -42.31 -10.46 -28.05
CA SER A 6 -41.34 -9.77 -27.20
C SER A 6 -40.10 -10.64 -27.00
N ILE A 7 -38.94 -10.17 -27.45
CA ILE A 7 -37.63 -10.80 -27.21
C ILE A 7 -37.09 -10.26 -25.89
N PHE A 8 -36.95 -11.13 -24.89
CA PHE A 8 -36.28 -10.83 -23.62
C PHE A 8 -34.80 -11.19 -23.77
N ILE A 9 -33.92 -10.19 -23.82
CA ILE A 9 -32.46 -10.38 -23.79
C ILE A 9 -32.04 -10.54 -22.34
N LEU A 10 -31.68 -11.77 -21.94
CA LEU A 10 -31.13 -12.07 -20.63
C LEU A 10 -29.62 -11.78 -20.65
N LEU A 11 -29.22 -10.67 -20.02
CA LEU A 11 -27.82 -10.35 -19.73
C LEU A 11 -27.26 -11.37 -18.73
N LEU A 12 -26.42 -12.29 -19.21
CA LEU A 12 -25.58 -13.14 -18.38
C LEU A 12 -24.43 -12.30 -17.80
N LEU A 13 -24.61 -11.86 -16.55
CA LEU A 13 -23.53 -11.39 -15.69
C LEU A 13 -22.66 -12.59 -15.30
N CYS A 14 -21.58 -12.82 -16.06
CA CYS A 14 -20.52 -13.74 -15.64
C CYS A 14 -19.68 -13.06 -14.54
N SER A 15 -20.07 -13.26 -13.29
CA SER A 15 -19.25 -12.93 -12.12
C SER A 15 -18.09 -13.92 -12.04
N PHE A 16 -16.90 -13.51 -12.50
CA PHE A 16 -15.67 -14.25 -12.22
C PHE A 16 -15.36 -14.13 -10.72
N ASN A 17 -15.45 -15.25 -10.00
CA ASN A 17 -15.01 -15.36 -8.61
C ASN A 17 -13.48 -15.33 -8.58
N ALA A 18 -12.89 -14.19 -8.19
CA ALA A 18 -11.49 -14.11 -7.80
C ALA A 18 -11.30 -14.84 -6.46
N ALA A 19 -10.32 -15.74 -6.40
CA ALA A 19 -10.06 -16.59 -5.25
C ALA A 19 -9.24 -15.85 -4.18
N GLY A 20 -9.92 -15.22 -3.22
CA GLY A 20 -9.32 -14.95 -1.89
C GLY A 20 -9.12 -16.23 -1.10
N LYS A 21 -8.17 -16.26 -0.16
CA LYS A 21 -7.98 -17.39 0.77
C LYS A 21 -9.27 -17.68 1.53
N LYS A 22 -9.93 -18.80 1.19
CA LYS A 22 -11.16 -19.28 1.82
C LYS A 22 -10.78 -20.32 2.87
N LEU A 23 -11.25 -20.15 4.11
CA LEU A 23 -11.20 -21.20 5.10
C LEU A 23 -12.48 -22.02 5.01
N TYR A 24 -12.36 -23.27 4.58
CA TYR A 24 -13.45 -24.21 4.49
C TYR A 24 -13.53 -25.01 5.79
N LYS A 25 -14.67 -24.91 6.45
CA LYS A 25 -14.98 -25.69 7.66
C LYS A 25 -16.11 -26.66 7.34
N PHE A 26 -15.87 -27.96 7.54
CA PHE A 26 -16.88 -29.00 7.38
C PHE A 26 -16.72 -30.08 8.46
N GLN A 27 -17.78 -30.84 8.68
CA GLN A 27 -17.81 -31.95 9.63
C GLN A 27 -17.98 -33.25 8.83
N ASP A 28 -17.11 -34.24 9.05
CA ASP A 28 -17.23 -35.53 8.35
C ASP A 28 -18.36 -36.42 8.90
N GLU A 29 -18.60 -37.57 8.28
CA GLU A 29 -19.62 -38.54 8.68
C GLU A 29 -19.39 -39.11 10.09
N GLN A 30 -18.16 -39.01 10.62
CA GLN A 30 -17.77 -39.41 11.96
C GLN A 30 -17.89 -38.27 12.98
N GLY A 31 -18.36 -37.09 12.56
CA GLY A 31 -18.56 -35.93 13.43
C GLY A 31 -17.28 -35.13 13.71
N ILE A 32 -16.18 -35.38 13.01
CA ILE A 32 -14.89 -34.69 13.18
C ILE A 32 -14.87 -33.42 12.34
N TRP A 33 -14.42 -32.31 12.95
CA TRP A 33 -14.27 -31.02 12.27
C TRP A 33 -12.97 -30.95 11.46
N HIS A 34 -13.10 -30.55 10.20
CA HIS A 34 -12.00 -30.33 9.27
C HIS A 34 -11.91 -28.85 8.90
N TYR A 35 -10.68 -28.36 8.76
CA TYR A 35 -10.36 -26.99 8.36
C TYR A 35 -9.34 -27.06 7.22
N THR A 36 -9.65 -26.47 6.07
CA THR A 36 -8.77 -26.48 4.89
C THR A 36 -8.82 -25.14 4.17
N ASP A 37 -7.72 -24.77 3.54
CA ASP A 37 -7.56 -23.61 2.65
C ASP A 37 -7.88 -23.94 1.18
N LYS A 38 -8.09 -25.23 0.88
CA LYS A 38 -8.47 -25.76 -0.44
C LYS A 38 -9.89 -26.35 -0.41
N PRO A 39 -10.67 -26.16 -1.48
CA PRO A 39 -11.99 -26.77 -1.59
C PRO A 39 -11.89 -28.31 -1.54
N THR A 40 -12.79 -28.95 -0.80
CA THR A 40 -12.87 -30.41 -0.71
C THR A 40 -13.48 -31.01 -1.96
N ALA A 41 -13.18 -32.28 -2.26
CA ALA A 41 -13.77 -33.03 -3.39
C ALA A 41 -15.31 -33.10 -3.35
N SER A 42 -15.93 -32.82 -2.20
CA SER A 42 -17.39 -32.68 -2.03
C SER A 42 -17.97 -31.39 -2.62
N GLU A 43 -17.16 -30.39 -2.97
CA GLU A 43 -17.63 -29.26 -3.81
C GLU A 43 -17.71 -29.67 -5.30
N GLN A 44 -16.95 -30.68 -5.74
CA GLN A 44 -17.01 -31.19 -7.12
C GLN A 44 -18.10 -32.25 -7.35
N LYS A 45 -18.54 -32.91 -6.28
CA LYS A 45 -19.72 -33.78 -6.28
C LYS A 45 -20.64 -33.32 -5.17
N GLN A 46 -21.77 -32.69 -5.52
CA GLN A 46 -22.88 -32.30 -4.65
C GLN A 46 -23.23 -33.42 -3.64
N THR A 47 -22.48 -33.47 -2.54
CA THR A 47 -22.72 -34.34 -1.39
C THR A 47 -22.90 -33.38 -0.23
N GLU A 48 -23.99 -33.54 0.52
CA GLU A 48 -24.60 -32.58 1.46
C GLU A 48 -23.75 -32.24 2.71
N LEU A 49 -22.45 -31.99 2.56
CA LEU A 49 -21.64 -31.41 3.61
C LEU A 49 -21.95 -29.91 3.65
N LYS A 50 -22.58 -29.45 4.75
CA LYS A 50 -22.71 -28.01 5.02
C LYS A 50 -21.31 -27.43 5.25
N VAL A 51 -20.71 -26.91 4.19
CA VAL A 51 -19.42 -26.21 4.25
C VAL A 51 -19.68 -24.76 4.66
N GLU A 52 -19.18 -24.36 5.82
CA GLU A 52 -19.19 -22.97 6.25
C GLU A 52 -17.89 -22.31 5.76
N VAL A 53 -18.00 -21.42 4.78
CA VAL A 53 -16.87 -20.61 4.31
C VAL A 53 -16.80 -19.36 5.15
N ARG A 54 -15.76 -19.25 5.99
CA ARG A 54 -15.47 -18.02 6.73
C ARG A 54 -14.28 -17.32 6.09
N GLN A 55 -14.48 -16.06 5.72
CA GLN A 55 -13.38 -15.19 5.34
C GLN A 55 -12.79 -14.54 6.58
N LEU A 56 -11.47 -14.68 6.73
CA LEU A 56 -10.74 -14.03 7.80
C LEU A 56 -10.59 -12.55 7.44
N LYS A 57 -11.03 -11.66 8.33
CA LYS A 57 -10.66 -10.25 8.26
C LYS A 57 -9.21 -10.15 8.71
N VAL A 58 -8.33 -9.68 7.82
CA VAL A 58 -6.94 -9.40 8.19
C VAL A 58 -6.97 -8.17 9.10
N ALA A 59 -6.47 -8.32 10.32
CA ALA A 59 -6.30 -7.20 11.23
C ALA A 59 -5.23 -6.26 10.66
N PRO A 60 -5.33 -4.93 10.85
CA PRO A 60 -4.27 -4.02 10.44
C PRO A 60 -2.96 -4.46 11.07
N LYS A 61 -1.94 -4.69 10.23
CA LYS A 61 -0.64 -5.16 10.67
C LYS A 61 0.08 -4.01 11.35
N GLN A 62 0.25 -4.07 12.67
CA GLN A 62 1.10 -3.13 13.38
C GLN A 62 2.56 -3.38 13.00
N MET A 63 3.21 -2.35 12.45
CA MET A 63 4.58 -2.43 11.92
C MET A 63 5.61 -1.66 12.75
N VAL A 64 5.15 -0.77 13.63
CA VAL A 64 6.02 0.01 14.52
C VAL A 64 5.62 -0.27 15.96
N TRP A 65 6.61 -0.48 16.81
CA TRP A 65 6.43 -0.89 18.20
C TRP A 65 7.25 -0.01 19.13
N LEU A 66 6.59 0.68 20.06
CA LEU A 66 7.26 1.32 21.19
C LEU A 66 7.50 0.28 22.28
N LEU A 67 8.76 0.03 22.60
CA LEU A 67 9.19 -1.00 23.53
C LEU A 67 9.92 -0.37 24.72
N GLN A 68 9.75 -0.99 25.89
CA GLN A 68 10.39 -0.58 27.13
C GLN A 68 11.55 -1.53 27.48
N SER A 69 12.63 -0.95 27.99
CA SER A 69 13.78 -1.64 28.60
C SER A 69 14.22 -0.90 29.86
N GLY A 70 15.29 -1.37 30.52
CA GLY A 70 15.85 -0.73 31.71
C GLY A 70 15.17 -1.16 33.01
N GLU A 71 15.47 -0.43 34.09
CA GLU A 71 14.92 -0.68 35.43
C GLU A 71 13.52 -0.10 35.57
N GLU A 72 12.68 -0.67 36.46
CA GLU A 72 11.31 -0.19 36.67
C GLU A 72 11.24 1.29 37.09
N ARG A 73 12.26 1.79 37.80
CA ARG A 73 12.33 3.19 38.24
C ARG A 73 12.94 4.14 37.21
N HIS A 74 13.66 3.60 36.24
CA HIS A 74 14.34 4.36 35.19
C HIS A 74 14.08 3.71 33.82
N PRO A 75 12.80 3.60 33.39
CA PRO A 75 12.49 2.91 32.16
C PRO A 75 13.02 3.70 30.98
N GLN A 76 13.49 2.94 30.00
CA GLN A 76 14.08 3.41 28.77
C GLN A 76 13.21 2.94 27.62
N TYR A 77 13.04 3.77 26.61
CA TYR A 77 12.15 3.47 25.50
C TYR A 77 12.93 3.49 24.19
N TYR A 78 12.64 2.52 23.34
CA TYR A 78 13.18 2.38 21.99
C TYR A 78 12.07 1.91 21.05
N ILE A 79 12.29 2.01 19.75
CA ILE A 79 11.31 1.61 18.74
C ILE A 79 11.84 0.43 17.93
N ARG A 80 10.97 -0.53 17.65
CA ARG A 80 11.17 -1.52 16.59
C ARG A 80 10.34 -1.14 15.37
N ASN A 81 11.02 -0.91 14.25
CA ASN A 81 10.45 -0.64 12.94
C ASN A 81 10.55 -1.90 12.07
N ASP A 82 9.41 -2.52 11.76
CA ASP A 82 9.33 -3.71 10.92
C ASP A 82 9.19 -3.37 9.42
N TYR A 83 9.16 -2.07 9.05
CA TYR A 83 9.23 -1.66 7.65
C TYR A 83 10.64 -1.83 7.09
N ALA A 84 10.72 -2.05 5.78
CA ALA A 84 11.97 -2.15 5.04
C ALA A 84 12.67 -0.79 4.78
N GLY A 85 12.08 0.31 5.25
CA GLY A 85 12.69 1.64 5.16
C GLY A 85 12.41 2.49 6.39
N PRO A 86 12.93 3.71 6.41
CA PRO A 86 12.84 4.61 7.55
C PRO A 86 11.39 5.01 7.83
N VAL A 87 11.07 5.24 9.11
CA VAL A 87 9.79 5.78 9.57
C VAL A 87 10.04 7.00 10.45
N GLU A 88 9.24 8.05 10.28
CA GLU A 88 9.18 9.17 11.21
C GLU A 88 8.14 8.86 12.29
N VAL A 89 8.52 8.99 13.55
CA VAL A 89 7.68 8.67 14.72
C VAL A 89 7.61 9.87 15.64
N GLU A 90 6.40 10.29 15.98
CA GLU A 90 6.15 11.27 17.04
C GLU A 90 5.72 10.54 18.30
N ILE A 91 6.37 10.84 19.42
CA ILE A 91 6.06 10.30 20.74
C ILE A 91 5.64 11.45 21.65
N ASP A 92 4.58 11.26 22.42
CA ASP A 92 4.00 12.26 23.32
C ASP A 92 3.38 11.58 24.55
N PHE A 93 3.19 12.35 25.61
CA PHE A 93 2.48 11.88 26.80
C PHE A 93 0.97 11.90 26.58
N THR A 94 0.29 10.88 27.10
CA THR A 94 -1.16 10.91 27.37
C THR A 94 -1.46 11.22 28.83
N GLU A 95 -0.55 10.82 29.71
CA GLU A 95 -0.58 11.12 31.14
C GLU A 95 0.85 11.39 31.61
N GLN A 96 1.03 12.49 32.34
CA GLN A 96 2.32 12.93 32.87
C GLN A 96 2.12 13.42 34.30
N ASP A 97 2.38 12.57 35.29
CA ASP A 97 2.31 12.92 36.72
C ASP A 97 3.60 12.52 37.43
N ASN A 98 4.31 13.50 37.97
CA ASN A 98 5.61 13.33 38.63
C ASN A 98 6.68 12.64 37.75
N VAL A 99 6.62 12.80 36.43
CA VAL A 99 7.61 12.24 35.49
C VAL A 99 8.20 13.29 34.55
N GLN A 100 9.47 13.08 34.19
CA GLN A 100 10.16 13.80 33.15
C GLN A 100 10.79 12.83 32.15
N ALA A 101 10.69 13.15 30.86
CA ALA A 101 11.43 12.45 29.82
C ALA A 101 12.75 13.15 29.54
N THR A 102 13.81 12.36 29.31
CA THR A 102 15.08 12.86 28.79
C THR A 102 15.41 12.13 27.49
N PRO A 103 15.44 12.83 26.34
CA PRO A 103 15.05 14.23 26.14
C PRO A 103 13.53 14.48 26.31
N ASP A 104 13.14 15.75 26.45
CA ASP A 104 11.74 16.16 26.60
C ASP A 104 10.84 15.71 25.42
N LEU A 105 9.58 15.40 25.74
CA LEU A 105 8.48 15.06 24.82
C LEU A 105 7.43 16.19 24.79
N PRO A 106 6.67 16.39 23.69
CA PRO A 106 6.64 15.58 22.47
C PRO A 106 7.91 15.73 21.62
N ARG A 107 8.29 14.64 20.93
CA ARG A 107 9.48 14.63 20.08
C ARG A 107 9.29 13.74 18.86
N LEU A 108 9.89 14.18 17.75
CA LEU A 108 10.00 13.44 16.50
C LEU A 108 11.32 12.68 16.44
N PHE A 109 11.26 11.44 15.97
CA PHE A 109 12.41 10.59 15.72
C PHE A 109 12.30 9.98 14.32
N VAL A 110 13.45 9.76 13.67
CA VAL A 110 13.52 8.97 12.45
C VAL A 110 14.14 7.63 12.81
N ILE A 111 13.42 6.54 12.55
CA ILE A 111 13.80 5.19 12.91
C ILE A 111 14.07 4.38 11.65
N GLU A 112 15.30 3.92 11.50
CA GLU A 112 15.70 3.01 10.43
C GLU A 112 15.07 1.61 10.61
N PRO A 113 15.08 0.74 9.58
CA PRO A 113 14.61 -0.63 9.72
C PRO A 113 15.27 -1.38 10.88
N GLY A 114 14.48 -2.12 11.65
CA GLY A 114 14.93 -2.86 12.83
C GLY A 114 14.70 -2.12 14.15
N ALA A 115 15.48 -2.48 15.17
CA ALA A 115 15.39 -1.85 16.49
C ALA A 115 16.30 -0.62 16.57
N SER A 116 15.77 0.49 17.09
CA SER A 116 16.55 1.68 17.40
C SER A 116 17.37 1.49 18.68
N ASP A 117 18.36 2.35 18.85
CA ASP A 117 18.91 2.63 20.18
C ASP A 117 17.83 3.24 21.10
N THR A 118 18.15 3.38 22.39
CA THR A 118 17.29 4.10 23.34
C THR A 118 17.05 5.53 22.87
N LEU A 119 15.78 5.88 22.70
CA LEU A 119 15.34 7.20 22.20
C LEU A 119 15.16 8.20 23.33
N PHE A 120 14.57 7.76 24.44
CA PHE A 120 14.37 8.57 25.64
C PHE A 120 14.27 7.69 26.88
N LYS A 121 14.49 8.32 28.03
CA LYS A 121 14.35 7.71 29.36
C LYS A 121 13.31 8.48 30.14
N ILE A 122 12.67 7.82 31.11
CA ILE A 122 11.75 8.45 32.04
C ILE A 122 12.35 8.40 33.44
N ASP A 123 12.29 9.53 34.13
CA ASP A 123 12.70 9.67 35.53
C ASP A 123 11.59 10.34 36.33
N GLY A 124 11.52 10.02 37.63
CA GLY A 124 10.63 10.72 38.56
C GLY A 124 11.19 12.10 38.91
N ILE A 125 10.34 13.13 38.92
CA ILE A 125 10.77 14.50 39.30
C ILE A 125 11.06 14.55 40.81
N ASP A 126 10.18 13.94 41.61
CA ASP A 126 10.30 13.78 43.06
C ASP A 126 10.33 12.29 43.39
N GLU A 127 11.49 11.77 43.78
CA GLU A 127 11.73 10.35 44.08
C GLU A 127 10.90 9.83 45.26
N HIS A 128 10.33 10.72 46.08
CA HIS A 128 9.53 10.36 47.24
C HIS A 128 8.02 10.30 46.96
N LYS A 129 7.59 10.64 45.73
CA LYS A 129 6.19 10.56 45.31
C LYS A 129 6.00 9.45 44.29
N SER A 130 4.81 8.85 44.28
CA SER A 130 4.40 8.00 43.19
C SER A 130 4.31 8.81 41.89
N TRP A 131 4.40 8.11 40.76
CA TRP A 131 4.31 8.71 39.45
C TRP A 131 3.36 7.90 38.57
N ARG A 132 2.78 8.56 37.56
CA ARG A 132 1.95 7.94 36.53
C ARG A 132 2.38 8.41 35.16
N LEU A 133 2.34 7.48 34.21
CA LEU A 133 2.80 7.68 32.86
C LEU A 133 1.85 7.00 31.88
N GLY A 134 1.47 7.75 30.85
CA GLY A 134 0.86 7.23 29.65
C GLY A 134 1.61 7.79 28.44
N LEU A 135 1.88 6.94 27.46
CA LEU A 135 2.54 7.32 26.21
C LEU A 135 1.62 7.01 25.03
N LYS A 136 1.65 7.89 24.03
CA LYS A 136 1.10 7.65 22.69
C LYS A 136 2.19 7.90 21.66
N TYR A 137 2.06 7.24 20.53
CA TYR A 137 2.89 7.52 19.38
C TYR A 137 2.08 7.36 18.10
N ARG A 138 2.52 8.08 17.06
CA ARG A 138 2.03 7.94 15.69
C ARG A 138 3.24 7.95 14.75
N TYR A 139 3.09 7.39 13.56
CA TYR A 139 4.19 7.28 12.63
C TYR A 139 3.76 7.47 11.17
N ILE A 140 4.70 7.88 10.33
CA ILE A 140 4.58 7.96 8.87
C ILE A 140 5.84 7.35 8.25
N ILE A 141 5.66 6.59 7.18
CA ILE A 141 6.77 6.00 6.41
C ILE A 141 7.58 7.06 5.66
N GLY A 142 8.88 6.80 5.47
CA GLY A 142 9.82 7.68 4.79
C GLY A 142 10.45 8.72 5.72
N ARG A 143 11.66 9.16 5.38
CA ARG A 143 12.32 10.30 6.06
C ARG A 143 11.58 11.60 5.69
N PRO A 144 11.42 12.55 6.63
CA PRO A 144 10.78 13.83 6.34
C PRO A 144 11.63 14.67 5.37
N LEU A 145 11.03 15.15 4.28
CA LEU A 145 11.66 15.97 3.24
C LEU A 145 11.01 17.36 3.18
N THR A 146 11.52 18.29 3.99
CA THR A 146 10.97 19.66 4.13
C THR A 146 11.19 20.56 2.91
N HIS A 147 12.27 20.32 2.14
CA HIS A 147 12.68 21.13 0.99
C HIS A 147 12.70 20.35 -0.33
N TYR A 148 11.84 19.34 -0.45
CA TYR A 148 11.77 18.55 -1.68
C TYR A 148 11.30 19.41 -2.87
N SER A 149 12.14 19.50 -3.90
CA SER A 149 11.83 20.10 -5.19
C SER A 149 11.89 18.98 -6.23
N SER A 150 10.73 18.57 -6.77
CA SER A 150 10.69 17.45 -7.72
C SER A 150 11.21 17.87 -9.09
N THR A 151 12.29 17.23 -9.51
CA THR A 151 12.78 17.24 -10.91
C THR A 151 12.87 15.82 -11.50
N SER A 152 12.47 14.82 -10.72
CA SER A 152 12.59 13.41 -11.06
C SER A 152 11.58 13.00 -12.14
N SER A 153 12.10 12.33 -13.17
CA SER A 153 11.31 11.69 -14.21
C SER A 153 11.22 10.19 -13.95
N TYR A 154 10.12 9.58 -14.42
CA TYR A 154 9.80 8.18 -14.18
C TYR A 154 9.59 7.45 -15.50
N LEU A 155 9.97 6.17 -15.56
CA LEU A 155 9.50 5.31 -16.64
C LEU A 155 7.98 5.13 -16.52
N PRO A 156 7.25 5.08 -17.64
CA PRO A 156 5.88 4.59 -17.63
C PRO A 156 5.83 3.18 -17.00
N PRO A 157 4.96 2.91 -16.02
CA PRO A 157 5.02 1.72 -15.16
C PRO A 157 4.47 0.44 -15.83
N MET A 158 4.87 0.19 -17.06
CA MET A 158 4.35 -0.87 -17.92
C MET A 158 5.46 -1.42 -18.83
N ALA A 159 5.20 -2.56 -19.46
CA ALA A 159 6.14 -3.17 -20.40
C ALA A 159 6.46 -2.21 -21.57
N PRO A 160 7.68 -2.25 -22.13
CA PRO A 160 8.04 -1.47 -23.31
C PRO A 160 7.06 -1.69 -24.47
N ASN A 161 6.70 -0.62 -25.18
CA ASN A 161 5.73 -0.60 -26.28
C ASN A 161 4.27 -0.93 -25.92
N ALA A 162 3.96 -1.29 -24.67
CA ALA A 162 2.58 -1.27 -24.20
C ALA A 162 2.04 0.17 -24.26
N SER A 163 0.75 0.33 -24.50
CA SER A 163 0.13 1.65 -24.66
C SER A 163 -1.23 1.65 -23.99
N PHE A 164 -1.43 2.57 -23.06
CA PHE A 164 -2.66 2.69 -22.29
C PHE A 164 -3.06 4.16 -22.13
N GLN A 165 -4.35 4.40 -22.01
CA GLN A 165 -4.87 5.77 -21.85
C GLN A 165 -4.83 6.19 -20.38
N ILE A 166 -4.45 7.43 -20.12
CA ILE A 166 -4.60 8.06 -18.81
C ILE A 166 -6.06 8.52 -18.66
N SER A 167 -6.83 7.93 -17.75
CA SER A 167 -8.22 8.35 -17.49
C SER A 167 -8.30 9.55 -16.54
N GLN A 168 -7.42 9.60 -15.55
CA GLN A 168 -7.28 10.73 -14.63
C GLN A 168 -5.81 11.10 -14.48
N ALA A 169 -5.53 12.41 -14.48
CA ALA A 169 -4.20 12.96 -14.21
C ALA A 169 -4.26 13.80 -12.92
N PHE A 170 -3.26 14.66 -12.73
CA PHE A 170 -3.16 15.51 -11.54
C PHE A 170 -4.44 16.35 -11.34
N GLY A 171 -4.94 16.37 -10.11
CA GLY A 171 -6.16 17.09 -9.73
C GLY A 171 -7.47 16.50 -10.29
N GLY A 172 -7.47 15.24 -10.74
CA GLY A 172 -8.67 14.50 -11.14
C GLY A 172 -9.78 14.51 -10.09
N SER A 173 -11.02 14.75 -10.52
CA SER A 173 -12.15 15.05 -9.63
C SER A 173 -12.75 13.84 -8.91
N PHE A 174 -12.47 12.61 -9.34
CA PHE A 174 -13.05 11.41 -8.74
C PHE A 174 -12.28 10.95 -7.50
N SER A 175 -10.95 10.85 -7.61
CA SER A 175 -10.08 10.27 -6.56
C SER A 175 -8.84 11.10 -6.24
N HIS A 176 -8.47 12.12 -7.04
CA HIS A 176 -7.19 12.85 -6.90
C HIS A 176 -7.38 14.21 -6.21
N THR A 177 -8.12 14.23 -5.10
CA THR A 177 -8.53 15.47 -4.42
C THR A 177 -7.88 15.68 -3.05
N ASP A 178 -7.43 14.61 -2.40
CA ASP A 178 -6.73 14.68 -1.13
C ASP A 178 -5.20 14.84 -1.32
N GLU A 179 -4.50 15.13 -0.24
CA GLU A 179 -3.06 15.43 -0.28
C GLU A 179 -2.21 14.25 -0.78
N GLN A 180 -2.61 13.01 -0.49
CA GLN A 180 -1.87 11.82 -0.88
C GLN A 180 -2.09 11.47 -2.36
N ASN A 181 -3.16 11.97 -2.99
CA ASN A 181 -3.54 11.59 -4.35
C ASN A 181 -3.64 12.76 -5.34
N LYS A 182 -3.47 14.01 -4.89
CA LYS A 182 -3.57 15.21 -5.74
C LYS A 182 -2.75 15.12 -7.03
N TYR A 183 -1.56 14.54 -6.97
CA TYR A 183 -0.69 14.34 -8.13
C TYR A 183 -0.64 12.88 -8.59
N ALA A 184 -1.72 12.12 -8.43
CA ALA A 184 -1.81 10.76 -8.94
C ALA A 184 -2.24 10.72 -10.42
N VAL A 185 -2.05 9.56 -11.03
CA VAL A 185 -2.42 9.24 -12.41
C VAL A 185 -3.07 7.87 -12.44
N ASP A 186 -4.25 7.78 -13.07
CA ASP A 186 -4.94 6.51 -13.32
C ASP A 186 -4.74 6.12 -14.78
N ILE A 187 -4.12 4.96 -15.00
CA ILE A 187 -3.78 4.43 -16.32
C ILE A 187 -4.69 3.23 -16.60
N VAL A 188 -5.58 3.35 -17.59
CA VAL A 188 -6.58 2.34 -17.92
C VAL A 188 -5.91 1.13 -18.55
N MET A 189 -5.92 0.01 -17.84
CA MET A 189 -5.35 -1.24 -18.32
C MET A 189 -6.16 -2.46 -17.85
N PRO A 190 -6.30 -3.51 -18.68
CA PRO A 190 -6.97 -4.74 -18.27
C PRO A 190 -6.35 -5.35 -17.01
N ILE A 191 -7.14 -6.09 -16.22
CA ILE A 191 -6.62 -6.92 -15.12
C ILE A 191 -5.58 -7.90 -15.69
N GLY A 192 -4.50 -8.12 -14.95
CA GLY A 192 -3.40 -9.01 -15.35
C GLY A 192 -2.37 -8.35 -16.28
N THR A 193 -2.42 -7.02 -16.47
CA THR A 193 -1.39 -6.31 -17.24
C THR A 193 -0.11 -6.22 -16.41
N PRO A 194 1.06 -6.59 -16.96
CA PRO A 194 2.34 -6.46 -16.25
C PRO A 194 2.67 -5.02 -15.83
N VAL A 195 2.83 -4.80 -14.52
CA VAL A 195 3.23 -3.52 -13.92
C VAL A 195 4.70 -3.56 -13.57
N HIS A 196 5.44 -2.53 -13.98
CA HIS A 196 6.89 -2.46 -13.81
C HIS A 196 7.28 -1.27 -12.91
N ALA A 197 8.39 -1.41 -12.18
CA ALA A 197 8.94 -0.34 -11.36
C ALA A 197 9.31 0.86 -12.25
N ALA A 198 8.68 2.00 -11.99
CA ALA A 198 8.90 3.24 -12.73
C ALA A 198 10.30 3.84 -12.49
N ARG A 199 10.91 3.52 -11.34
CA ARG A 199 12.27 3.91 -10.97
C ARG A 199 12.86 2.91 -9.96
N SER A 200 14.18 2.79 -9.92
CA SER A 200 14.91 1.91 -8.99
C SER A 200 14.67 2.30 -7.53
N GLY A 201 14.77 1.34 -6.62
CA GLY A 201 14.57 1.60 -5.19
C GLY A 201 14.39 0.33 -4.35
N ILE A 202 13.90 0.52 -3.12
CA ILE A 202 13.58 -0.56 -2.17
C ILE A 202 12.07 -0.65 -1.98
N VAL A 203 11.51 -1.86 -2.04
CA VAL A 203 10.09 -2.10 -1.75
C VAL A 203 9.84 -1.89 -0.25
N LEU A 204 8.99 -0.92 0.11
CA LEU A 204 8.57 -0.65 1.49
C LEU A 204 7.36 -1.47 1.91
N GLU A 205 6.38 -1.54 1.03
CA GLU A 205 5.07 -2.15 1.27
C GLU A 205 4.68 -2.97 0.05
N ALA A 206 4.03 -4.10 0.30
CA ALA A 206 3.43 -4.96 -0.71
C ALA A 206 2.17 -5.58 -0.09
N GLU A 207 1.05 -4.88 -0.21
CA GLU A 207 -0.26 -5.38 0.20
C GLU A 207 -0.86 -6.17 -0.97
N ASP A 208 -1.22 -7.43 -0.72
CA ASP A 208 -1.55 -8.40 -1.77
C ASP A 208 -2.61 -9.42 -1.34
N ASP A 209 -3.50 -9.04 -0.41
CA ASP A 209 -4.50 -9.90 0.22
C ASP A 209 -5.94 -9.38 0.11
N PHE A 210 -6.16 -8.20 -0.47
CA PHE A 210 -7.47 -7.66 -0.76
C PHE A 210 -8.03 -8.21 -2.07
N TYR A 211 -9.32 -8.54 -2.08
CA TYR A 211 -9.99 -9.19 -3.21
C TYR A 211 -11.20 -8.41 -3.74
N LYS A 212 -11.63 -7.37 -3.02
CA LYS A 212 -12.81 -6.57 -3.37
C LYS A 212 -12.39 -5.31 -4.08
N GLY A 213 -13.27 -4.79 -4.93
CA GLY A 213 -13.18 -3.42 -5.40
C GLY A 213 -14.54 -2.87 -5.80
N GLY A 214 -14.62 -1.56 -5.94
CA GLY A 214 -15.80 -0.84 -6.40
C GLY A 214 -15.84 0.60 -5.94
N THR A 215 -16.94 1.30 -6.24
CA THR A 215 -17.10 2.74 -5.98
C THR A 215 -17.67 3.04 -4.58
N ASN A 216 -17.70 2.06 -3.68
CA ASN A 216 -18.06 2.30 -2.29
C ASN A 216 -16.83 2.76 -1.51
N LYS A 217 -16.93 3.90 -0.82
CA LYS A 217 -15.84 4.46 -0.01
C LYS A 217 -15.33 3.51 1.06
N ALA A 218 -16.11 2.50 1.47
CA ALA A 218 -15.65 1.43 2.36
C ALA A 218 -14.43 0.68 1.82
N TYR A 219 -14.20 0.67 0.50
CA TYR A 219 -13.04 0.00 -0.12
C TYR A 219 -11.77 0.86 -0.19
N SER A 220 -11.79 2.10 0.32
CA SER A 220 -10.64 3.03 0.18
C SER A 220 -9.37 2.53 0.88
N SER A 221 -9.50 1.64 1.87
CA SER A 221 -8.38 1.01 2.58
C SER A 221 -8.17 -0.46 2.18
N GLU A 222 -8.79 -0.93 1.10
CA GLU A 222 -8.76 -2.33 0.65
C GLU A 222 -8.12 -2.48 -0.75
N ALA A 223 -7.11 -1.66 -1.07
CA ALA A 223 -6.40 -1.73 -2.35
C ALA A 223 -5.08 -2.48 -2.19
N ASN A 224 -4.88 -3.53 -2.99
CA ASN A 224 -3.55 -4.13 -3.14
C ASN A 224 -2.63 -3.10 -3.77
N ASN A 225 -1.45 -2.96 -3.20
CA ASN A 225 -0.51 -1.96 -3.64
C ASN A 225 0.94 -2.37 -3.36
N ILE A 226 1.83 -1.82 -4.17
CA ILE A 226 3.27 -1.87 -3.94
C ILE A 226 3.74 -0.44 -3.75
N ARG A 227 4.62 -0.23 -2.77
CA ARG A 227 5.31 1.05 -2.56
C ARG A 227 6.81 0.86 -2.66
N ILE A 228 7.46 1.68 -3.46
CA ILE A 228 8.92 1.67 -3.65
C ILE A 228 9.50 2.99 -3.16
N LEU A 229 10.43 2.93 -2.21
CA LEU A 229 11.26 4.04 -1.77
C LEU A 229 12.45 4.22 -2.70
N HIS A 230 12.67 5.44 -3.14
CA HIS A 230 13.79 5.83 -3.99
C HIS A 230 14.88 6.53 -3.20
N ASP A 231 16.06 6.68 -3.81
CA ASP A 231 17.25 7.27 -3.17
C ASP A 231 17.06 8.74 -2.77
N ASP A 232 16.21 9.48 -3.49
CA ASP A 232 15.84 10.87 -3.15
C ASP A 232 14.82 10.97 -1.99
N GLY A 233 14.42 9.83 -1.42
CA GLY A 233 13.47 9.72 -0.32
C GLY A 233 11.99 9.79 -0.72
N SER A 234 11.69 9.99 -2.00
CA SER A 234 10.32 9.88 -2.51
C SER A 234 9.89 8.43 -2.64
N MET A 235 8.58 8.20 -2.63
CA MET A 235 7.98 6.86 -2.66
C MET A 235 6.93 6.79 -3.78
N ALA A 236 7.15 5.93 -4.76
CA ALA A 236 6.15 5.61 -5.77
C ALA A 236 5.18 4.55 -5.24
N ILE A 237 3.88 4.78 -5.36
CA ILE A 237 2.82 3.81 -5.05
C ILE A 237 2.17 3.32 -6.35
N TYR A 238 1.93 2.02 -6.43
CA TYR A 238 1.27 1.31 -7.53
C TYR A 238 0.09 0.57 -6.93
N ALA A 239 -1.14 1.05 -7.12
CA ALA A 239 -2.32 0.54 -6.43
C ALA A 239 -3.37 -0.07 -7.36
N HIS A 240 -4.40 -0.66 -6.74
CA HIS A 240 -5.45 -1.45 -7.37
C HIS A 240 -4.93 -2.73 -8.04
N LEU A 241 -3.84 -3.29 -7.52
CA LEU A 241 -3.21 -4.48 -8.08
C LEU A 241 -4.11 -5.72 -7.95
N GLU A 242 -3.86 -6.70 -8.81
CA GLU A 242 -4.54 -7.99 -8.75
C GLU A 242 -4.12 -8.76 -7.48
N LEU A 243 -5.04 -9.50 -6.89
CA LEU A 243 -4.82 -10.31 -5.69
C LEU A 243 -3.79 -11.42 -5.93
N GLU A 244 -2.86 -11.58 -4.99
CA GLU A 244 -1.80 -12.60 -5.01
C GLU A 244 -0.94 -12.52 -6.28
N LYS A 245 -0.74 -11.29 -6.78
CA LYS A 245 0.02 -11.01 -8.00
C LYS A 245 1.20 -10.07 -7.79
N ALA A 246 1.50 -9.66 -6.57
CA ALA A 246 2.78 -9.02 -6.30
C ALA A 246 3.94 -9.98 -6.65
N GLN A 247 4.95 -9.50 -7.37
CA GLN A 247 6.16 -10.25 -7.76
C GLN A 247 7.37 -9.85 -6.90
N VAL A 248 7.13 -9.06 -5.86
CA VAL A 248 8.14 -8.49 -4.97
C VAL A 248 7.66 -8.56 -3.53
N TYR A 249 8.58 -8.36 -2.59
CA TYR A 249 8.30 -8.37 -1.16
C TYR A 249 9.04 -7.21 -0.47
N PRO A 250 8.57 -6.73 0.70
CA PRO A 250 9.23 -5.66 1.43
C PRO A 250 10.72 -5.98 1.71
N GLY A 251 11.60 -5.02 1.45
CA GLY A 251 13.06 -5.16 1.59
C GLY A 251 13.77 -5.56 0.30
N LEU A 252 13.04 -5.98 -0.72
CA LEU A 252 13.65 -6.28 -2.02
C LEU A 252 14.07 -4.98 -2.72
N ALA A 253 15.32 -4.94 -3.18
CA ALA A 253 15.79 -3.93 -4.11
C ALA A 253 15.28 -4.24 -5.53
N VAL A 254 14.77 -3.21 -6.20
CA VAL A 254 14.24 -3.30 -7.57
C VAL A 254 14.93 -2.30 -8.46
N THR A 255 15.07 -2.65 -9.73
CA THR A 255 15.62 -1.77 -10.77
C THR A 255 14.49 -1.16 -11.61
N ALA A 256 14.72 0.03 -12.19
CA ALA A 256 13.78 0.64 -13.11
C ALA A 256 13.45 -0.31 -14.28
N GLY A 257 12.16 -0.50 -14.57
CA GLY A 257 11.66 -1.44 -15.57
C GLY A 257 11.60 -2.90 -15.11
N GLN A 258 11.88 -3.22 -13.85
CA GLN A 258 11.67 -4.57 -13.30
C GLN A 258 10.18 -4.85 -13.11
N LEU A 259 9.72 -6.07 -13.46
CA LEU A 259 8.36 -6.53 -13.18
C LEU A 259 8.14 -6.57 -11.66
N ILE A 260 7.09 -5.89 -11.17
CA ILE A 260 6.77 -5.83 -9.74
C ILE A 260 5.41 -6.43 -9.40
N GLY A 261 4.49 -6.50 -10.36
CA GLY A 261 3.15 -7.03 -10.12
C GLY A 261 2.29 -7.00 -11.37
N TYR A 262 0.99 -7.17 -11.18
CA TYR A 262 0.01 -7.12 -12.25
C TYR A 262 -1.15 -6.21 -11.85
N SER A 263 -1.65 -5.44 -12.82
CA SER A 263 -2.79 -4.54 -12.61
C SER A 263 -4.03 -5.33 -12.25
N GLY A 264 -4.91 -4.72 -11.46
CA GLY A 264 -6.13 -5.36 -11.01
C GLY A 264 -7.32 -4.41 -11.00
N ASN A 265 -8.16 -4.61 -10.00
CA ASN A 265 -9.35 -3.81 -9.76
C ASN A 265 -9.77 -3.89 -8.28
N THR A 266 -8.80 -3.88 -7.37
CA THR A 266 -9.03 -3.96 -5.92
C THR A 266 -9.19 -2.57 -5.31
N GLY A 267 -9.86 -2.44 -4.16
CA GLY A 267 -10.05 -1.17 -3.45
C GLY A 267 -11.09 -0.23 -4.05
N PHE A 268 -10.92 1.08 -3.83
CA PHE A 268 -11.85 2.09 -4.35
C PHE A 268 -11.57 2.38 -5.83
N THR A 269 -12.36 1.78 -6.72
CA THR A 269 -12.15 1.81 -8.17
C THR A 269 -13.48 1.78 -8.94
N SER A 270 -13.53 2.44 -10.10
CA SER A 270 -14.68 2.39 -11.03
C SER A 270 -14.52 1.34 -12.13
N GLY A 271 -13.32 0.79 -12.31
CA GLY A 271 -12.98 -0.22 -13.32
C GLY A 271 -11.47 -0.48 -13.38
N PRO A 272 -11.00 -1.51 -14.10
CA PRO A 272 -9.59 -1.88 -14.13
C PRO A 272 -8.66 -0.75 -14.59
N HIS A 273 -7.69 -0.42 -13.73
CA HIS A 273 -6.64 0.56 -14.00
C HIS A 273 -5.47 0.37 -13.02
N LEU A 274 -4.35 0.99 -13.34
CA LEU A 274 -3.27 1.21 -12.38
C LEU A 274 -3.38 2.63 -11.85
N HIS A 275 -3.48 2.78 -10.53
CA HIS A 275 -3.30 4.07 -9.86
C HIS A 275 -1.82 4.23 -9.50
N PHE A 276 -1.21 5.31 -9.97
CA PHE A 276 0.20 5.62 -9.75
C PHE A 276 0.34 7.02 -9.13
N ALA A 277 1.07 7.12 -8.03
CA ALA A 277 1.40 8.41 -7.42
C ALA A 277 2.83 8.39 -6.87
N VAL A 278 3.43 9.58 -6.78
CA VAL A 278 4.69 9.78 -6.07
C VAL A 278 4.39 10.59 -4.82
N GLN A 279 4.80 10.06 -3.67
CA GLN A 279 4.51 10.61 -2.36
C GLN A 279 5.80 10.85 -1.59
N ILE A 280 5.80 11.86 -0.71
CA ILE A 280 6.89 12.14 0.22
C ILE A 280 6.32 12.26 1.62
N ASN A 281 7.14 11.97 2.63
CA ASN A 281 6.86 12.41 3.98
C ASN A 281 7.21 13.90 4.12
N ARG A 282 6.23 14.74 4.44
CA ARG A 282 6.38 16.18 4.68
C ARG A 282 6.12 16.50 6.16
N GLY A 283 6.84 15.83 7.05
CA GLY A 283 6.74 16.02 8.50
C GLY A 283 5.43 15.45 9.03
N MET A 284 5.43 14.16 9.31
CA MET A 284 4.30 13.40 9.82
C MET A 284 3.05 13.45 8.92
N ARG A 285 3.24 13.70 7.62
CA ARG A 285 2.19 13.78 6.62
C ARG A 285 2.70 13.21 5.31
N LEU A 286 1.97 12.24 4.76
CA LEU A 286 2.24 11.75 3.42
C LEU A 286 1.57 12.68 2.41
N VAL A 287 2.34 13.20 1.45
CA VAL A 287 1.88 14.19 0.47
C VAL A 287 2.34 13.78 -0.92
N SER A 288 1.43 13.74 -1.88
CA SER A 288 1.77 13.55 -3.29
C SER A 288 2.50 14.76 -3.87
N VAL A 289 3.40 14.51 -4.82
CA VAL A 289 4.21 15.53 -5.48
C VAL A 289 4.11 15.38 -7.00
N PRO A 290 4.19 16.48 -7.77
CA PRO A 290 4.18 16.40 -9.22
C PRO A 290 5.43 15.68 -9.74
N PHE A 291 5.27 14.98 -10.85
CA PHE A 291 6.32 14.24 -11.53
C PHE A 291 6.09 14.22 -13.04
N THR A 292 7.07 13.73 -13.80
CA THR A 292 6.98 13.54 -15.25
C THR A 292 7.21 12.08 -15.63
N PHE A 293 6.63 11.65 -16.75
CA PHE A 293 6.99 10.40 -17.40
C PHE A 293 7.97 10.65 -18.54
N ILE A 294 8.85 9.68 -18.78
CA ILE A 294 9.75 9.71 -19.92
C ILE A 294 9.04 9.11 -21.14
N ASN A 295 8.98 9.86 -22.23
CA ASN A 295 8.37 9.43 -23.48
C ASN A 295 9.35 8.58 -24.33
N GLN A 296 8.88 8.07 -25.48
CA GLN A 296 9.71 7.25 -26.38
C GLN A 296 10.90 8.01 -27.01
N ALA A 297 10.90 9.34 -26.96
CA ALA A 297 11.99 10.20 -27.40
C ALA A 297 12.98 10.55 -26.27
N GLY A 298 12.80 9.99 -25.07
CA GLY A 298 13.65 10.26 -23.90
C GLY A 298 13.37 11.61 -23.23
N GLN A 299 12.25 12.25 -23.54
CA GLN A 299 11.87 13.55 -22.98
C GLN A 299 10.90 13.39 -21.80
N ALA A 300 11.05 14.24 -20.79
CA ALA A 300 10.14 14.33 -19.66
C ALA A 300 8.85 15.05 -20.05
N GLU A 301 7.70 14.40 -19.84
CA GLU A 301 6.37 14.93 -20.11
C GLU A 301 5.48 14.82 -18.87
N GLU A 302 4.73 15.89 -18.59
CA GLU A 302 3.72 15.87 -17.53
C GLU A 302 2.53 14.98 -17.97
N PRO A 303 2.03 14.08 -17.11
CA PRO A 303 0.86 13.26 -17.44
C PRO A 303 -0.38 14.12 -17.67
N THR A 304 -1.08 13.88 -18.77
CA THR A 304 -2.31 14.60 -19.13
C THR A 304 -3.47 13.63 -19.28
N ALA A 305 -4.66 14.03 -18.81
CA ALA A 305 -5.86 13.22 -18.92
C ALA A 305 -6.23 13.01 -20.40
N ASN A 306 -6.70 11.80 -20.72
CA ASN A 306 -7.01 11.28 -22.06
C ASN A 306 -5.82 11.05 -23.00
N ALA A 307 -4.59 11.39 -22.60
CA ALA A 307 -3.40 11.07 -23.39
C ALA A 307 -3.07 9.57 -23.34
N TRP A 308 -2.39 9.10 -24.39
CA TRP A 308 -1.87 7.73 -24.46
C TRP A 308 -0.45 7.70 -23.92
N LEU A 309 -0.26 6.95 -22.85
CA LEU A 309 1.04 6.68 -22.24
C LEU A 309 1.60 5.39 -22.83
N LYS A 310 2.84 5.45 -23.34
CA LYS A 310 3.53 4.29 -23.93
C LYS A 310 4.70 3.86 -23.08
N GLY A 311 4.84 2.56 -22.83
CA GLY A 311 5.99 1.97 -22.16
C GLY A 311 7.29 2.21 -22.91
N VAL A 312 8.36 2.49 -22.16
CA VAL A 312 9.71 2.75 -22.67
C VAL A 312 10.68 1.75 -22.04
N ALA A 313 11.62 1.23 -22.83
CA ALA A 313 12.65 0.35 -22.29
C ALA A 313 13.72 1.17 -21.54
N PRO A 314 14.22 0.71 -20.38
CA PRO A 314 15.28 1.42 -19.64
C PRO A 314 16.52 1.73 -20.50
N SER A 315 16.88 0.82 -21.42
CA SER A 315 18.00 0.99 -22.35
C SER A 315 17.84 2.16 -23.33
N GLN A 316 16.63 2.68 -23.52
CA GLN A 316 16.35 3.82 -24.41
C GLN A 316 16.52 5.18 -23.73
N VAL A 317 16.76 5.21 -22.42
CA VAL A 317 16.57 6.41 -21.60
C VAL A 317 17.87 6.92 -20.93
N GLY A 318 18.95 6.14 -20.96
CA GLY A 318 20.22 6.53 -20.32
C GLY A 318 20.10 6.70 -18.79
N SER A 319 20.97 7.48 -18.16
CA SER A 319 21.04 7.67 -16.70
C SER A 319 19.92 8.54 -16.10
N ALA A 320 18.88 8.87 -16.87
CA ALA A 320 17.82 9.78 -16.41
C ALA A 320 16.85 9.14 -15.39
N VAL A 321 16.99 7.84 -15.11
CA VAL A 321 16.08 7.06 -14.25
C VAL A 321 16.80 6.08 -13.32
N GLU A 322 18.13 6.19 -13.22
CA GLU A 322 18.93 5.45 -12.25
C GLU A 322 18.72 6.00 -10.83
#